data_AF-A0A239EEN7-F1
#
_entry.id   AF-A0A239EEN7-F1
#
_cell.length_a   1.000
_cell.length_b   1.000
_cell.length_c   1.000
_cell.angle_alpha   90.00
_cell.angle_beta   90.00
_cell.angle_gamma   90.00
#
_symmetry.space_group_name_H-M   'P 1'
#
loop_
_entity.id
_entity.type
_entity.pdbx_description
1 polymer ?
#
loop_
_entity_poly.entity_id
_entity_poly.type
_entity_poly.pdbx_seq_one_letter_code
_entity_poly.pdbx_strand_id
1 'polypeptide(L)'
;MDKTFETEQSGDQSGQYFDQAITLYRSGSRELTDIIEEIGQGKTDRAGKLKGVLSELRKASVAMMEEARHVEDLRRKLVGNVHQQALDLTAARDEIGSRIARIRAARGAGGVS
;
A
#
# COMPACT_ATOMS: atom_id res chain seq x y z
N MET A 1 18.84 -20.88 -5.62
CA MET A 1 19.10 -19.51 -5.18
C MET A 1 17.77 -18.93 -4.74
N ASP A 2 17.55 -18.90 -3.42
CA ASP A 2 16.38 -18.31 -2.78
C ASP A 2 16.27 -16.82 -3.09
N LYS A 3 15.09 -16.39 -3.55
CA LYS A 3 14.68 -14.99 -3.66
C LYS A 3 13.42 -14.85 -2.82
N THR A 4 13.59 -14.96 -1.52
CA THR A 4 12.54 -14.78 -0.53
C THR A 4 13.18 -13.93 0.56
N PHE A 5 12.50 -12.87 1.03
CA PHE A 5 12.94 -11.94 2.09
C PHE A 5 13.69 -10.63 1.72
N GLU A 6 13.32 -9.92 0.64
CA GLU A 6 13.69 -8.49 0.53
C GLU A 6 12.48 -7.52 0.54
N THR A 7 11.25 -8.02 0.59
CA THR A 7 10.05 -7.18 0.40
C THR A 7 9.58 -6.48 1.67
N GLU A 8 9.91 -6.98 2.86
CA GLU A 8 9.44 -6.42 4.13
C GLU A 8 10.15 -5.12 4.53
N GLN A 9 11.43 -4.95 4.18
CA GLN A 9 12.19 -3.74 4.56
C GLN A 9 11.79 -2.49 3.76
N SER A 10 11.35 -2.66 2.51
CA SER A 10 10.99 -1.52 1.66
C SER A 10 9.69 -0.83 2.08
N GLY A 11 8.72 -1.58 2.62
CA GLY A 11 7.43 -1.03 3.03
C GLY A 11 7.52 -0.21 4.32
N ASP A 12 8.33 -0.66 5.27
CA ASP A 12 8.53 0.01 6.57
C ASP A 12 9.28 1.34 6.41
N GLN A 13 10.28 1.40 5.53
CA GLN A 13 10.96 2.67 5.21
C GLN A 13 10.07 3.67 4.48
N SER A 14 9.25 3.22 3.52
CA SER A 14 8.28 4.09 2.84
C SER A 14 7.25 4.70 3.81
N GLY A 15 6.75 3.92 4.76
CA GLY A 15 5.86 4.41 5.83
C GLY A 15 6.49 5.52 6.67
N GLN A 16 7.78 5.37 7.03
CA GLN A 16 8.51 6.37 7.81
C GLN A 16 8.64 7.72 7.06
N TYR A 17 8.90 7.72 5.76
CA TYR A 17 8.96 8.95 4.97
C TYR A 17 7.61 9.66 4.87
N PHE A 18 6.52 8.90 4.77
CA PHE A 18 5.17 9.46 4.76
C PHE A 18 4.79 10.10 6.10
N ASP A 19 5.10 9.44 7.21
CA ASP A 19 4.87 9.98 8.55
C ASP A 19 5.68 11.25 8.81
N GLN A 20 6.92 11.29 8.31
CA GLN A 20 7.75 12.49 8.34
C GLN A 20 7.14 13.63 7.51
N ALA A 21 6.63 13.32 6.31
CA ALA A 21 5.94 14.30 5.46
C ALA A 21 4.67 14.85 6.12
N ILE A 22 3.86 14.01 6.77
CA ILE A 22 2.67 14.45 7.54
C ILE A 22 3.09 15.39 8.67
N THR A 23 4.16 15.05 9.39
CA THR A 23 4.66 15.86 10.50
C THR A 23 5.10 17.24 10.01
N LEU A 24 5.87 17.29 8.92
CA LEU A 24 6.31 18.53 8.30
C LEU A 24 5.12 19.36 7.78
N TYR A 25 4.15 18.71 7.14
CA TYR A 25 2.95 19.36 6.66
C TYR A 25 2.17 20.02 7.81
N ARG A 26 1.85 19.27 8.87
CA ARG A 26 1.11 19.79 10.03
C ARG A 26 1.86 20.89 10.77
N SER A 27 3.19 20.80 10.85
CA SER A 27 4.02 21.84 11.46
C SER A 27 4.00 23.11 10.61
N GLY A 28 4.24 22.98 9.31
CA GLY A 28 4.23 24.11 8.38
C GLY A 28 2.87 24.77 8.28
N SER A 29 1.77 24.02 8.31
CA SER A 29 0.41 24.58 8.26
C SER A 29 0.12 25.44 9.49
N ARG A 30 0.51 24.97 10.68
CA ARG A 30 0.39 25.76 11.91
C ARG A 30 1.22 27.03 11.84
N GLU A 31 2.49 26.91 11.46
CA GLU A 31 3.37 28.09 11.36
C GLU A 31 2.86 29.11 10.33
N LEU A 32 2.30 28.63 9.21
CA LEU A 32 1.68 29.50 8.22
C LEU A 32 0.48 30.26 8.78
N THR A 33 -0.41 29.57 9.49
CA THR A 33 -1.57 30.18 10.15
C THR A 33 -1.14 31.24 11.17
N ASP A 34 -0.13 30.93 12.01
CA ASP A 34 0.39 31.85 13.01
C ASP A 34 0.97 33.13 12.37
N ILE A 35 1.77 32.99 11.30
CA ILE A 35 2.35 34.14 10.59
C ILE A 35 1.26 34.99 9.94
N ILE A 36 0.22 34.39 9.36
CA ILE A 36 -0.90 35.13 8.76
C ILE A 36 -1.65 35.93 9.83
N GLU A 37 -1.87 35.36 11.01
CA GLU A 37 -2.52 36.04 12.12
C GLU A 37 -1.67 37.21 12.65
N GLU A 38 -0.36 37.01 12.84
CA GLU A 38 0.59 38.06 13.24
C GLU A 38 0.57 39.25 12.28
N ILE A 39 0.58 38.98 10.96
CA ILE A 39 0.50 40.02 9.93
C ILE A 39 -0.83 40.77 9.99
N GLY A 40 -1.94 40.06 10.23
CA GLY A 40 -3.26 40.68 10.44
C GLY A 40 -3.30 41.61 11.66
N GLN A 41 -2.47 41.37 12.66
CA GLN A 41 -2.26 42.23 13.84
C GLN A 41 -1.25 43.36 13.59
N GLY A 42 -0.72 43.51 12.38
CA GLY A 42 0.29 44.52 12.02
C GLY A 42 1.73 44.14 12.39
N LYS A 43 1.98 42.91 12.86
CA LYS A 43 3.32 42.41 13.17
C LYS A 43 3.93 41.77 11.92
N THR A 44 4.91 42.43 11.31
CA THR A 44 5.47 42.00 10.02
C THR A 44 6.85 41.36 10.12
N ASP A 45 7.41 41.24 11.32
CA ASP A 45 8.77 40.73 11.56
C ASP A 45 8.99 39.32 10.97
N ARG A 46 7.95 38.49 10.95
CA ARG A 46 7.99 37.11 10.42
C ARG A 46 7.47 36.97 9.00
N ALA A 47 7.05 38.06 8.34
CA ALA A 47 6.49 38.00 6.99
C ALA A 47 7.47 37.40 5.96
N GLY A 48 8.78 37.61 6.14
CA GLY A 48 9.80 37.01 5.28
C GLY A 48 9.86 35.47 5.35
N LYS A 49 9.35 34.85 6.41
CA LYS A 49 9.37 33.40 6.61
C LYS A 49 8.27 32.66 5.83
N LEU A 50 7.21 33.36 5.41
CA LEU A 50 6.07 32.78 4.67
C LEU A 50 6.51 31.96 3.45
N LYS A 51 7.46 32.48 2.67
CA LYS A 51 7.96 31.80 1.47
C LYS A 51 8.64 30.47 1.81
N GLY A 52 9.37 30.41 2.93
CA GLY A 52 10.02 29.20 3.41
C GLY A 52 8.99 28.16 3.85
N VAL A 53 8.03 28.57 4.68
CA VAL A 53 6.95 27.69 5.16
C VAL A 53 6.12 27.13 4.01
N LEU A 54 5.75 27.95 3.03
CA LEU A 54 5.03 27.50 1.83
C LEU A 54 5.84 26.52 0.98
N SER A 55 7.16 26.70 0.90
CA SER A 55 8.06 25.78 0.19
C SER A 55 8.09 24.42 0.88
N GLU A 56 8.23 24.38 2.20
CA GLU A 56 8.23 23.13 2.97
C GLU A 56 6.89 22.40 2.89
N LEU A 57 5.77 23.14 2.95
CA LEU A 57 4.43 22.58 2.74
C LEU A 57 4.27 21.95 1.35
N ARG A 58 4.84 22.57 0.31
CA ARG A 58 4.81 22.04 -1.05
C ARG A 58 5.63 20.75 -1.15
N LYS A 59 6.83 20.71 -0.56
CA LYS A 59 7.68 19.50 -0.54
C LYS A 59 6.98 18.35 0.18
N ALA A 60 6.42 18.60 1.35
CA ALA A 60 5.66 17.60 2.11
C ALA A 60 4.47 17.06 1.30
N SER A 61 3.72 17.94 0.64
CA SER A 61 2.60 17.55 -0.23
C SER A 61 3.03 16.63 -1.38
N VAL A 62 4.16 16.96 -2.04
CA VAL A 62 4.70 16.13 -3.14
C VAL A 62 5.11 14.75 -2.64
N ALA A 63 5.83 14.67 -1.51
CA ALA A 63 6.24 13.40 -0.91
C ALA A 63 5.03 12.51 -0.56
N MET A 64 3.97 13.09 0.00
CA MET A 64 2.73 12.36 0.29
C MET A 64 2.04 11.84 -0.98
N MET A 65 2.06 12.61 -2.08
CA MET A 65 1.49 12.18 -3.36
C MET A 65 2.31 11.06 -4.01
N GLU A 66 3.63 11.08 -3.85
CA GLU A 66 4.51 10.01 -4.34
C GLU A 66 4.24 8.69 -3.61
N GLU A 67 4.08 8.74 -2.29
CA GLU A 67 3.72 7.54 -1.54
C GLU A 67 2.33 7.01 -1.90
N ALA A 68 1.34 7.90 -2.08
CA ALA A 68 0.01 7.50 -2.53
C ALA A 68 0.05 6.78 -3.89
N ARG A 69 0.91 7.24 -4.81
CA ARG A 69 1.14 6.57 -6.11
C ARG A 69 1.79 5.20 -5.91
N HIS A 70 2.80 5.12 -5.03
CA HIS A 70 3.50 3.87 -4.74
C HIS A 70 2.57 2.81 -4.14
N VAL A 71 1.70 3.20 -3.20
CA VAL A 71 0.67 2.32 -2.61
C VAL A 71 -0.30 1.82 -3.67
N GLU A 72 -0.75 2.69 -4.58
CA GLU A 72 -1.64 2.29 -5.68
C GLU A 72 -0.96 1.31 -6.66
N ASP A 73 0.31 1.53 -6.97
CA ASP A 73 1.10 0.61 -7.81
C ASP A 73 1.27 -0.76 -7.14
N LEU A 74 1.53 -0.79 -5.83
CA LEU A 74 1.58 -2.02 -5.04
C LEU A 74 0.23 -2.73 -5.02
N ARG A 75 -0.87 -1.99 -4.81
CA ARG A 75 -2.23 -2.52 -4.86
C ARG A 75 -2.52 -3.16 -6.22
N ARG A 76 -2.15 -2.48 -7.32
CA ARG A 76 -2.34 -2.99 -8.68
C ARG A 76 -1.54 -4.25 -8.95
N LYS A 77 -0.28 -4.31 -8.51
CA LYS A 77 0.57 -5.52 -8.63
C LYS A 77 -0.02 -6.70 -7.86
N LEU A 78 -0.52 -6.46 -6.65
CA LEU A 78 -1.14 -7.50 -5.83
C LEU A 78 -2.42 -8.05 -6.49
N VAL A 79 -3.32 -7.17 -6.95
CA VAL A 79 -4.58 -7.56 -7.61
C VAL A 79 -4.34 -8.21 -8.98
N GLY A 80 -3.33 -7.74 -9.72
CA GLY A 80 -2.91 -8.33 -11.00
C GLY A 80 -2.39 -9.76 -10.86
N ASN A 81 -1.66 -10.07 -9.78
CA ASN A 81 -1.20 -11.42 -9.49
C ASN A 81 -2.37 -12.38 -9.15
N VAL A 82 -3.42 -11.90 -8.47
CA VAL A 82 -4.58 -12.73 -8.12
C VAL A 82 -5.33 -13.20 -9.37
N HIS A 83 -5.41 -12.39 -10.43
CA HIS A 83 -6.07 -12.79 -11.68
C HIS A 83 -5.23 -13.75 -12.55
N GLN A 84 -3.91 -13.83 -12.33
CA GLN A 84 -3.03 -14.74 -13.07
C GLN A 84 -3.01 -16.16 -12.49
N GLN A 85 -3.44 -16.34 -11.24
CA GLN A 85 -3.65 -17.65 -10.62
C GLN A 85 -5.11 -18.09 -10.78
N ALA A 86 -5.55 -18.28 -12.03
CA ALA A 86 -6.83 -18.90 -12.28
C ALA A 86 -6.75 -20.39 -11.87
N LEU A 87 -7.48 -20.78 -10.83
CA LEU A 87 -7.67 -22.19 -10.50
C LEU A 87 -8.33 -22.89 -11.70
N ASP A 88 -7.73 -23.97 -12.20
CA ASP A 88 -8.38 -24.82 -13.20
C ASP A 88 -9.48 -25.65 -12.53
N LEU A 89 -10.65 -25.03 -12.39
CA LEU A 89 -11.83 -25.65 -11.79
C LEU A 89 -12.38 -26.80 -12.65
N THR A 90 -12.03 -26.85 -13.94
CA THR A 90 -12.43 -27.94 -14.82
C THR A 90 -11.61 -29.19 -14.52
N ALA A 91 -10.29 -29.07 -14.50
CA ALA A 91 -9.41 -30.19 -14.14
C ALA A 91 -9.66 -30.67 -12.70
N ALA A 92 -9.89 -29.75 -11.76
CA ALA A 92 -10.24 -30.10 -10.38
C ALA A 92 -11.57 -30.88 -10.30
N ARG A 93 -12.57 -30.49 -11.11
CA ARG A 93 -13.86 -31.19 -11.18
C ARG A 93 -13.70 -32.60 -11.72
N ASP A 94 -12.91 -32.77 -12.78
CA ASP A 94 -12.65 -34.07 -13.38
C ASP A 94 -11.94 -35.02 -12.41
N GLU A 95 -10.95 -34.49 -11.67
CA GLU A 95 -10.25 -35.25 -10.64
C GLU A 95 -11.19 -35.72 -9.52
N ILE A 96 -12.00 -34.80 -8.97
CA ILE A 96 -12.99 -35.11 -7.93
C ILE A 96 -13.98 -36.17 -8.44
N GLY A 97 -14.49 -36.02 -9.66
CA GLY A 97 -15.41 -36.98 -10.28
C GLY A 97 -14.79 -38.38 -10.40
N SER A 98 -13.54 -38.46 -10.85
CA SER A 98 -12.78 -39.71 -10.95
C SER A 98 -12.58 -40.38 -9.59
N ARG A 99 -12.23 -39.60 -8.55
CA ARG A 99 -12.10 -40.10 -7.17
C ARG A 99 -13.43 -40.66 -6.65
N ILE A 100 -14.53 -39.94 -6.85
CA ILE A 100 -15.88 -40.39 -6.45
C ILE A 100 -16.29 -41.66 -7.20
N ALA A 101 -16.01 -41.74 -8.51
CA ALA A 101 -16.28 -42.92 -9.31
C ALA A 101 -15.53 -44.15 -8.79
N ARG A 102 -14.23 -43.99 -8.46
CA ARG A 102 -13.42 -45.05 -7.84
C ARG A 102 -13.98 -45.49 -6.49
N ILE A 103 -14.38 -44.55 -5.63
CA ILE A 103 -15.00 -44.86 -4.34
C ILE A 103 -16.31 -45.65 -4.53
N ARG A 104 -17.13 -45.27 -5.50
CA ARG A 104 -18.38 -45.97 -5.81
C ARG A 104 -18.13 -47.38 -6.35
N ALA A 105 -17.12 -47.54 -7.21
CA ALA A 105 -16.73 -48.86 -7.72
C ALA A 105 -16.22 -49.77 -6.59
N ALA A 106 -15.40 -49.24 -5.68
CA ALA A 106 -14.89 -49.99 -4.52
C ALA A 106 -16.01 -50.43 -3.55
N ARG A 107 -17.10 -49.65 -3.42
CA ARG A 107 -18.27 -50.03 -2.59
C ARG A 107 -18.94 -51.33 -3.07
N GLY A 108 -18.81 -51.71 -4.33
CA GLY A 108 -19.30 -52.98 -4.88
C GLY A 108 -18.28 -54.13 -4.88
N ALA A 109 -17.03 -53.87 -4.51
CA ALA A 109 -15.92 -54.82 -4.69
C ALA A 109 -15.72 -55.82 -3.54
N GLY A 110 -16.51 -55.76 -2.46
CA GLY A 110 -16.60 -56.84 -1.45
C GLY A 110 -15.35 -57.16 -0.62
N GLY A 111 -14.21 -56.51 -0.85
CA GLY A 111 -12.96 -56.71 -0.11
C GLY A 111 -11.74 -56.39 -0.97
N VAL A 112 -10.66 -55.96 -0.32
CA VAL A 112 -9.33 -55.83 -0.93
C VAL A 112 -8.58 -57.14 -0.71
N SER A 113 -8.10 -57.76 -1.79
CA SER A 113 -7.16 -58.88 -1.74
C SER A 113 -5.78 -58.46 -1.25
#